data_AF-A0A316NRH1-F1
#
_entry.id   AF-A0A316NRH1-F1
#
_cell.length_a   1.000
_cell.length_b   1.000
_cell.length_c   1.000
_cell.angle_alpha   90.00
_cell.angle_beta   90.00
_cell.angle_gamma   90.00
#
_symmetry.space_group_name_H-M   'P 1'
#
loop_
_entity.id
_entity.type
_entity.pdbx_description
1 polymer ?
#
loop_
_entity_poly.entity_id
_entity_poly.type
_entity_poly.pdbx_seq_one_letter_code
_entity_poly.pdbx_strand_id
1 'polypeptide(L)'
;MWETISSSDEISQFMEKVYYFHDSCIKEMNYISGAYVEDSLWMHPLNDRRILRVIIQRQFGENSMIEMEFQGLKYLKLFPVDPYYYTCEILDSTMLLKGGNIYWCDCGDVSEDDLDDYKGTLICASKLRWRAIENHMGEKLFYHSDVEDQSEPSREPRNLRRS
;
A
#
# COMPACT_ATOMS: atom_id res chain seq x y z
N MET A 1 11.14 -8.91 7.25
CA MET A 1 10.27 -9.25 8.41
C MET A 1 9.28 -8.10 8.61
N TRP A 2 8.10 -8.34 9.20
CA TRP A 2 7.16 -7.24 9.52
C TRP A 2 7.56 -6.56 10.83
N GLU A 3 7.57 -5.23 10.83
CA GLU A 3 7.80 -4.36 11.99
C GLU A 3 6.49 -3.62 12.31
N THR A 4 6.04 -3.64 13.58
CA THR A 4 4.80 -2.96 13.99
C THR A 4 5.13 -1.60 14.59
N ILE A 5 4.30 -0.60 14.28
CA ILE A 5 4.40 0.75 14.82
C ILE A 5 3.18 1.00 15.71
N SER A 6 3.43 1.34 16.98
CA SER A 6 2.41 1.42 18.02
C SER A 6 2.53 2.65 18.94
N SER A 7 3.58 3.45 18.78
CA SER A 7 3.85 4.65 19.59
C SER A 7 4.42 5.79 18.75
N SER A 8 4.36 7.01 19.28
CA SER A 8 4.94 8.19 18.61
C SER A 8 6.46 8.07 18.41
N ASP A 9 7.18 7.46 19.36
CA ASP A 9 8.63 7.25 19.23
C ASP A 9 8.97 6.28 18.10
N GLU A 10 8.20 5.19 17.96
CA GLU A 10 8.33 4.25 16.84
C GLU A 10 7.95 4.88 15.50
N ILE A 11 6.97 5.80 15.49
CA ILE A 11 6.65 6.61 14.31
C ILE A 11 7.87 7.46 13.92
N SER A 12 8.44 8.22 14.85
CA SER A 12 9.61 9.07 14.57
C SER A 12 10.79 8.25 14.05
N GLN A 13 11.10 7.12 14.69
CA GLN A 13 12.17 6.22 14.24
C GLN A 13 11.90 5.66 12.84
N PHE A 14 10.66 5.28 12.54
CA PHE A 14 10.29 4.80 11.22
C PHE A 14 10.43 5.90 10.16
N MET A 15 9.89 7.10 10.42
CA MET A 15 9.96 8.23 9.49
C MET A 15 11.41 8.62 9.20
N GLU A 16 12.27 8.68 10.23
CA GLU A 16 13.72 8.89 10.05
C GLU A 16 14.36 7.78 9.22
N LYS A 17 14.04 6.51 9.49
CA LYS A 17 14.57 5.33 8.78
C LYS A 17 14.21 5.32 7.30
N VAL A 18 13.04 5.83 6.92
CA VAL A 18 12.61 5.94 5.51
C VAL A 18 12.79 7.35 4.95
N TYR A 19 13.54 8.21 5.65
CA TYR A 19 13.87 9.58 5.26
C TYR A 19 12.63 10.38 4.84
N TYR A 20 11.58 10.29 5.67
CA TYR A 20 10.28 10.92 5.48
C TYR A 20 9.68 10.68 4.09
N PHE A 21 9.98 9.52 3.50
CA PHE A 21 9.54 9.14 2.16
C PHE A 21 9.97 10.11 1.05
N HIS A 22 10.98 10.96 1.27
CA HIS A 22 11.57 11.78 0.21
C HIS A 22 12.02 10.89 -0.99
N ASP A 23 12.02 11.45 -2.20
CA ASP A 23 12.34 10.76 -3.47
C ASP A 23 11.65 9.40 -3.62
N SER A 24 10.38 9.34 -3.22
CA SER A 24 9.57 8.13 -3.27
C SER A 24 8.28 8.36 -4.04
N CYS A 25 7.62 7.28 -4.47
CA CYS A 25 6.29 7.35 -5.05
C CYS A 25 5.39 6.25 -4.49
N ILE A 26 4.10 6.58 -4.36
CA ILE A 26 3.09 5.56 -4.13
C ILE A 26 2.97 4.73 -5.41
N LYS A 27 3.40 3.48 -5.36
CA LYS A 27 3.39 2.59 -6.52
C LYS A 27 2.06 1.86 -6.67
N GLU A 28 1.51 1.39 -5.56
CA GLU A 28 0.32 0.53 -5.57
C GLU A 28 -0.39 0.56 -4.23
N MET A 29 -1.72 0.43 -4.26
CA MET A 29 -2.53 0.25 -3.08
C MET A 29 -3.46 -0.96 -3.26
N ASN A 30 -3.60 -1.79 -2.23
CA ASN A 30 -4.53 -2.90 -2.19
C ASN A 30 -5.41 -2.80 -0.94
N TYR A 31 -6.71 -2.65 -1.15
CA TYR A 31 -7.68 -2.64 -0.07
C TYR A 31 -8.47 -3.95 -0.02
N ILE A 32 -8.47 -4.58 1.15
CA ILE A 32 -9.25 -5.78 1.43
C ILE A 32 -10.30 -5.41 2.48
N SER A 33 -11.55 -5.27 2.03
CA SER A 33 -12.69 -5.00 2.89
C SER A 33 -12.99 -6.19 3.81
N GLY A 34 -12.92 -7.41 3.28
CA GLY A 34 -13.42 -8.63 3.89
C GLY A 34 -14.82 -9.03 3.39
N ALA A 35 -15.52 -8.12 2.71
CA ALA A 35 -16.82 -8.39 2.12
C ALA A 35 -16.68 -9.21 0.83
N TYR A 36 -17.64 -10.12 0.58
CA TYR A 36 -17.69 -10.94 -0.63
C TYR A 36 -19.11 -11.39 -0.97
N VAL A 37 -19.30 -11.92 -2.17
CA VAL A 37 -20.50 -12.63 -2.62
C VAL A 37 -20.04 -13.99 -3.12
N GLU A 38 -20.68 -15.06 -2.67
CA GLU A 38 -20.38 -16.42 -3.09
C GLU A 38 -21.04 -16.74 -4.44
N ASP A 39 -20.62 -17.84 -5.08
CA ASP A 39 -21.25 -18.38 -6.29
C ASP A 39 -22.74 -18.72 -6.07
N SER A 40 -23.13 -18.99 -4.82
CA SER A 40 -24.51 -19.21 -4.39
C SER A 40 -25.35 -17.92 -4.36
N LEU A 41 -24.74 -16.77 -4.66
CA LEU A 41 -25.28 -15.42 -4.50
C LEU A 41 -25.57 -15.01 -3.04
N TRP A 42 -25.10 -15.80 -2.07
CA TRP A 42 -25.10 -15.36 -0.68
C TRP A 42 -24.06 -14.24 -0.48
N MET A 43 -24.46 -13.20 0.25
CA MET A 43 -23.64 -12.01 0.46
C MET A 43 -23.12 -11.95 1.89
N HIS A 44 -21.82 -11.69 2.04
CA HIS A 44 -21.17 -11.25 3.27
C HIS A 44 -20.88 -9.75 3.17
N PRO A 45 -21.82 -8.85 3.50
CA PRO A 45 -21.66 -7.41 3.32
C PRO A 45 -20.92 -6.75 4.49
N LEU A 46 -19.91 -7.42 5.06
CA LEU A 46 -19.18 -6.93 6.23
C LEU A 46 -17.75 -6.53 5.86
N ASN A 47 -17.41 -5.28 6.13
CA ASN A 47 -16.04 -4.79 6.07
C ASN A 47 -15.30 -5.20 7.36
N ASP A 48 -15.12 -6.49 7.59
CA ASP A 48 -14.55 -7.04 8.82
C ASP A 48 -13.00 -7.09 8.81
N ARG A 49 -12.37 -7.05 7.63
CA ARG A 49 -10.91 -6.96 7.49
C ARG A 49 -10.41 -5.52 7.54
N ARG A 50 -10.92 -4.64 6.66
CA ARG A 50 -10.48 -3.23 6.53
C ARG A 50 -8.96 -3.07 6.56
N ILE A 51 -8.28 -3.78 5.67
CA ILE A 51 -6.82 -3.74 5.55
C ILE A 51 -6.47 -2.98 4.27
N LEU A 52 -5.70 -1.91 4.40
CA LEU A 52 -5.09 -1.21 3.27
C LEU A 52 -3.60 -1.50 3.27
N ARG A 53 -3.09 -2.01 2.16
CA ARG A 53 -1.65 -2.14 1.93
C ARG A 53 -1.21 -1.14 0.89
N VAL A 54 -0.08 -0.50 1.14
CA VAL A 54 0.50 0.52 0.28
C VAL A 54 1.94 0.15 -0.02
N ILE A 55 2.25 0.05 -1.30
CA ILE A 55 3.62 -0.09 -1.79
C ILE A 55 4.17 1.29 -2.09
N ILE A 56 5.31 1.59 -1.48
CA ILE A 56 6.14 2.73 -1.85
C ILE A 56 7.43 2.20 -2.48
N GLN A 57 7.81 2.79 -3.62
CA GLN A 57 9.16 2.65 -4.17
C GLN A 57 9.92 3.95 -3.94
N ARG A 58 11.20 3.82 -3.57
CA ARG A 58 12.08 4.90 -3.11
C ARG A 58 13.36 4.92 -3.94
N GLN A 59 13.90 6.10 -4.23
CA GLN A 59 15.20 6.26 -4.88
C GLN A 59 16.39 6.05 -3.91
N PHE A 60 16.28 5.05 -3.03
CA PHE A 60 17.26 4.72 -1.99
C PHE A 60 17.74 3.28 -2.15
N GLY A 61 19.01 3.02 -1.81
CA GLY A 61 19.56 1.66 -1.85
C GLY A 61 18.98 0.75 -0.76
N GLU A 62 18.88 1.26 0.46
CA GLU A 62 18.26 0.56 1.59
C GLU A 62 16.76 0.85 1.68
N ASN A 63 15.97 -0.18 2.00
CA ASN A 63 14.51 -0.09 2.04
C ASN A 63 13.95 0.56 0.75
N SER A 64 14.48 0.14 -0.40
CA SER A 64 14.18 0.69 -1.73
C SER A 64 12.71 0.51 -2.10
N MET A 65 12.11 -0.59 -1.66
CA MET A 65 10.66 -0.80 -1.71
C MET A 65 10.18 -1.17 -0.32
N ILE A 66 9.11 -0.55 0.11
CA ILE A 66 8.48 -0.82 1.40
C ILE A 66 6.99 -1.06 1.21
N GLU A 67 6.47 -2.00 1.99
CA GLU A 67 5.05 -2.25 2.09
C GLU A 67 4.57 -1.80 3.46
N MET A 68 3.60 -0.89 3.50
CA MET A 68 2.89 -0.48 4.70
C MET A 68 1.52 -1.15 4.74
N GLU A 69 1.20 -1.84 5.82
CA GLU A 69 -0.11 -2.44 6.06
C GLU A 69 -0.83 -1.70 7.20
N PHE A 70 -1.86 -0.96 6.82
CA PHE A 70 -2.77 -0.26 7.72
C PHE A 70 -3.97 -1.16 8.05
N GLN A 71 -4.16 -1.43 9.34
CA GLN A 71 -5.22 -2.32 9.83
C GLN A 71 -6.31 -1.56 10.57
N GLY A 72 -7.56 -1.98 10.40
CA GLY A 72 -8.69 -1.25 10.97
C GLY A 72 -8.85 0.13 10.33
N LEU A 73 -8.68 0.20 9.00
CA LEU A 73 -8.79 1.42 8.21
C LEU A 73 -10.09 2.17 8.55
N LYS A 74 -9.98 3.46 8.80
CA LYS A 74 -11.10 4.38 9.01
C LYS A 74 -11.50 5.03 7.70
N TYR A 75 -10.50 5.58 7.00
CA TYR A 75 -10.68 6.17 5.69
C TYR A 75 -9.34 6.29 4.95
N LEU A 76 -9.45 6.42 3.63
CA LEU A 76 -8.39 6.84 2.70
C LEU A 76 -8.94 8.03 1.92
N LYS A 77 -8.23 9.15 1.92
CA LYS A 77 -8.38 10.21 0.94
C LYS A 77 -7.28 10.03 -0.09
N LEU A 78 -7.63 9.91 -1.37
CA LEU A 78 -6.67 9.75 -2.46
C LEU A 78 -6.96 10.81 -3.51
N PHE A 79 -6.00 11.69 -3.73
CA PHE A 79 -6.07 12.75 -4.74
C PHE A 79 -4.85 12.61 -5.65
N PRO A 80 -4.94 11.80 -6.72
CA PRO A 80 -3.86 11.68 -7.68
C PRO A 80 -3.58 13.02 -8.34
N VAL A 81 -2.30 13.39 -8.43
CA VAL A 81 -1.90 14.62 -9.11
C VAL A 81 -2.10 14.51 -10.63
N ASP A 82 -2.41 15.62 -11.27
CA ASP A 82 -2.50 15.69 -12.73
C ASP A 82 -1.07 15.65 -13.33
N PRO A 83 -0.73 14.60 -14.10
CA PRO A 83 0.62 14.42 -14.64
C PRO A 83 1.00 15.47 -15.69
N TYR A 84 0.04 16.27 -16.19
CA TYR A 84 0.35 17.38 -17.08
C TYR A 84 1.05 18.54 -16.35
N TYR A 85 0.71 18.76 -15.07
CA TYR A 85 1.19 19.91 -14.31
C TYR A 85 2.24 19.53 -13.26
N TYR A 86 2.15 18.33 -12.70
CA TYR A 86 2.96 17.92 -11.56
C TYR A 86 3.42 16.48 -11.68
N THR A 87 4.61 16.21 -11.17
CA THR A 87 5.08 14.87 -10.86
C THR A 87 4.55 14.45 -9.48
N CYS A 88 4.50 13.14 -9.22
CA CYS A 88 3.83 12.54 -8.05
C CYS A 88 4.81 12.06 -6.96
N GLU A 89 6.06 12.48 -7.03
CA GLU A 89 7.05 12.20 -5.99
C GLU A 89 6.62 12.79 -4.66
N ILE A 90 6.88 12.02 -3.62
CA ILE A 90 6.76 12.46 -2.25
C ILE A 90 8.05 13.22 -1.93
N LEU A 91 7.92 14.52 -1.73
CA LEU A 91 9.03 15.38 -1.30
C LEU A 91 9.20 15.36 0.22
N ASP A 92 8.13 15.13 0.96
CA ASP A 92 8.16 14.96 2.42
C ASP A 92 6.86 14.28 2.86
N SER A 93 6.80 13.75 4.06
CA SER A 93 5.66 13.03 4.59
C SER A 93 5.49 13.25 6.08
N THR A 94 4.22 13.29 6.52
CA THR A 94 3.87 13.43 7.92
C THR A 94 3.17 12.16 8.42
N MET A 95 3.60 11.64 9.56
CA MET A 95 2.90 10.57 10.28
C MET A 95 2.62 10.98 11.72
N LEU A 96 1.37 10.80 12.17
CA LEU A 96 0.89 11.28 13.48
C LEU A 96 0.10 10.19 14.21
N LEU A 97 0.12 10.23 15.54
CA LEU A 97 -0.74 9.41 16.40
C LEU A 97 -1.75 10.31 17.11
N LYS A 98 -3.04 10.22 16.73
CA LYS A 98 -4.13 11.02 17.29
C LYS A 98 -5.31 10.14 17.66
N GLY A 99 -5.78 10.24 18.91
CA GLY A 99 -6.94 9.49 19.39
C GLY A 99 -6.82 7.97 19.23
N GLY A 100 -5.60 7.43 19.31
CA GLY A 100 -5.31 6.00 19.11
C GLY A 100 -5.34 5.53 17.65
N ASN A 101 -5.40 6.44 16.68
CA ASN A 101 -5.25 6.14 15.26
C ASN A 101 -3.98 6.74 14.70
N ILE A 102 -3.40 6.07 13.71
CA ILE A 102 -2.25 6.50 12.93
C ILE A 102 -2.76 7.21 11.68
N TYR A 103 -2.19 8.37 11.42
CA TYR A 103 -2.42 9.18 10.24
C TYR A 103 -1.14 9.22 9.43
N TRP A 104 -1.22 9.02 8.12
CA TRP A 104 -0.09 9.19 7.19
C TRP A 104 -0.51 10.09 6.03
N CYS A 105 0.29 11.12 5.78
CA CYS A 105 0.10 12.10 4.70
C CYS A 105 1.29 12.07 3.75
N ASP A 106 1.03 12.21 2.45
CA ASP A 106 2.06 12.32 1.40
C ASP A 106 2.70 13.72 1.29
N CYS A 107 2.59 14.55 2.35
CA CYS A 107 3.25 15.84 2.46
C CYS A 107 3.81 16.04 3.87
N GLY A 108 4.90 16.80 3.98
CA GLY A 108 5.49 17.27 5.23
C GLY A 108 4.66 18.38 5.89
N ASP A 109 5.00 18.70 7.13
CA ASP A 109 4.40 19.79 7.92
C ASP A 109 2.87 19.77 8.04
N VAL A 110 2.23 18.60 7.87
CA VAL A 110 0.77 18.47 8.04
C VAL A 110 0.46 18.34 9.54
N SER A 111 -0.26 19.30 10.09
CA SER A 111 -0.68 19.27 11.49
C SER A 111 -2.01 18.54 11.67
N GLU A 112 -2.40 18.33 12.93
CA GLU A 112 -3.71 17.76 13.26
C GLU A 112 -4.90 18.58 12.78
N ASP A 113 -4.73 19.91 12.66
CA ASP A 113 -5.79 20.83 12.25
C ASP A 113 -6.00 20.82 10.73
N ASP A 114 -5.00 20.36 9.96
CA ASP A 114 -5.03 20.30 8.51
C ASP A 114 -5.74 19.03 7.98
N LEU A 115 -5.90 18.00 8.80
CA LEU A 115 -6.30 16.64 8.37
C LEU A 115 -7.68 16.60 7.67
N ASP A 116 -8.61 17.44 8.09
CA ASP A 116 -9.97 17.44 7.54
C ASP A 116 -10.03 18.05 6.13
N ASP A 117 -9.25 19.11 5.89
CA ASP A 117 -9.24 19.84 4.62
C ASP A 117 -8.13 19.41 3.67
N TYR A 118 -7.17 18.59 4.13
CA TYR A 118 -6.04 18.11 3.35
C TYR A 118 -6.46 17.51 2.00
N LYS A 119 -5.83 18.00 0.92
CA LYS A 119 -6.10 17.64 -0.49
C LYS A 119 -5.00 16.80 -1.14
N GLY A 120 -4.25 16.05 -0.35
CA GLY A 120 -3.33 15.01 -0.81
C GLY A 120 -3.76 13.63 -0.33
N THR A 121 -2.89 12.64 -0.48
CA THR A 121 -3.13 11.30 0.04
C THR A 121 -3.05 11.28 1.56
N LEU A 122 -4.16 10.93 2.21
CA LEU A 122 -4.25 10.80 3.67
C LEU A 122 -4.86 9.45 4.04
N ILE A 123 -4.16 8.70 4.89
CA ILE A 123 -4.60 7.41 5.41
C ILE A 123 -4.82 7.53 6.90
N CYS A 124 -5.97 7.05 7.40
CA CYS A 124 -6.25 6.94 8.82
C CYS A 124 -6.61 5.48 9.19
N ALA A 125 -5.88 4.88 10.13
CA ALA A 125 -6.09 3.51 10.57
C ALA A 125 -5.73 3.29 12.04
N SER A 126 -6.19 2.19 12.63
CA SER A 126 -5.93 1.91 14.05
C SER A 126 -4.55 1.31 14.32
N LYS A 127 -3.94 0.63 13.34
CA LYS A 127 -2.60 0.04 13.47
C LYS A 127 -1.84 0.13 12.16
N LEU A 128 -0.52 0.16 12.26
CA LEU A 128 0.40 0.12 11.14
C LEU A 128 1.48 -0.92 11.42
N ARG A 129 1.79 -1.71 10.40
CA ARG A 129 3.06 -2.45 10.33
C ARG A 129 3.66 -2.27 8.95
N TRP A 130 4.96 -2.42 8.83
CA TRP A 130 5.65 -2.29 7.55
C TRP A 130 6.72 -3.37 7.37
N ARG A 131 7.15 -3.58 6.14
CA ARG A 131 8.32 -4.41 5.81
C ARG A 131 9.04 -3.87 4.58
N ALA A 132 10.35 -4.11 4.52
CA ALA A 132 11.08 -3.99 3.27
C ALA A 132 10.70 -5.13 2.30
N ILE A 133 10.68 -4.80 1.02
CA ILE A 133 10.50 -5.75 -0.09
C ILE A 133 11.77 -5.69 -0.95
N GLU A 134 12.38 -6.83 -1.18
CA GLU A 134 13.59 -6.94 -2.00
C GLU A 134 13.25 -7.48 -3.39
N ASN A 135 14.02 -7.12 -4.41
CA ASN A 135 13.94 -7.70 -5.77
C ASN A 135 12.60 -7.51 -6.52
N HIS A 136 11.79 -6.51 -6.14
CA HIS A 136 10.50 -6.20 -6.79
C HIS A 136 10.36 -4.72 -7.25
N MET A 137 11.49 -4.01 -7.37
CA MET A 137 11.51 -2.65 -7.91
C MET A 137 11.07 -2.63 -9.39
N GLY A 138 10.53 -1.49 -9.84
CA GLY A 138 10.15 -1.26 -11.23
C GLY A 138 8.63 -1.24 -11.44
N GLU A 139 8.24 -1.29 -12.72
CA GLU A 139 6.88 -0.97 -13.16
C GLU A 139 5.83 -2.07 -12.90
N LYS A 140 6.26 -3.32 -12.78
CA LYS A 140 5.36 -4.48 -12.64
C LYS A 140 4.46 -4.32 -11.40
N LEU A 141 3.22 -4.79 -11.52
CA LEU A 141 2.29 -4.84 -10.40
C LEU A 141 2.83 -5.82 -9.34
N PHE A 142 2.73 -5.42 -8.09
CA PHE A 142 3.14 -6.24 -6.95
C PHE A 142 1.98 -7.08 -6.42
N TYR A 143 0.77 -6.49 -6.30
CA TYR A 143 -0.40 -7.27 -5.91
C TYR A 143 -1.00 -7.93 -7.15
N HIS A 144 -0.69 -9.21 -7.33
CA HIS A 144 -1.40 -10.05 -8.30
C HIS A 144 -2.55 -10.79 -7.60
N SER A 145 -3.69 -10.90 -8.27
CA SER A 145 -4.69 -11.92 -7.94
C SER A 145 -4.26 -13.23 -8.58
N ASP A 146 -4.21 -14.33 -7.82
CA ASP A 146 -3.86 -15.68 -8.31
C ASP A 146 -4.92 -16.29 -9.26
N VAL A 147 -5.72 -15.46 -9.94
CA VAL A 147 -6.88 -15.87 -10.73
C VAL A 147 -6.51 -16.30 -12.17
N GLU A 148 -5.26 -16.13 -12.61
CA GLU A 148 -4.83 -16.61 -13.93
C GLU A 148 -3.47 -17.34 -13.90
N ASP A 149 -3.53 -18.67 -13.73
CA ASP A 149 -2.60 -19.60 -14.40
C ASP A 149 -3.25 -21.00 -14.61
N GLN A 150 -4.50 -21.04 -15.10
CA GLN A 150 -5.17 -22.28 -15.51
C GLN A 150 -5.66 -22.26 -16.97
N SER A 151 -5.19 -21.33 -17.79
CA SER A 151 -5.58 -21.24 -19.22
C SER A 151 -4.43 -21.54 -20.21
N GLU A 152 -3.46 -22.37 -19.84
CA GLU A 152 -2.61 -23.05 -20.85
C GLU A 152 -2.91 -24.55 -20.88
N PRO A 153 -3.55 -25.08 -21.95
CA PRO A 153 -3.58 -26.51 -22.16
C PRO A 153 -2.17 -26.98 -22.53
N SER A 154 -1.65 -27.90 -21.73
CA SER A 154 -0.44 -28.68 -21.97
C SER A 154 -0.34 -29.09 -23.44
N ARG A 155 0.62 -28.53 -24.18
CA ARG A 155 1.01 -29.06 -25.49
C ARG A 155 1.73 -30.39 -25.25
N GLU A 156 0.98 -31.49 -25.22
CA GLU A 156 1.57 -32.81 -25.38
C GLU A 156 2.32 -32.86 -26.73
N PRO A 157 3.56 -33.38 -26.75
CA PRO A 157 4.25 -33.60 -28.01
C PRO A 157 3.51 -34.70 -28.79
N ARG A 158 3.04 -34.37 -29.99
CA ARG A 158 2.51 -35.35 -30.94
C ARG A 158 3.57 -36.42 -31.20
N ASN A 159 3.33 -37.62 -30.68
CA ASN A 159 4.00 -38.84 -31.11
C ASN A 159 3.80 -39.02 -32.62
N LEU A 160 4.83 -38.70 -33.41
CA LEU A 160 4.95 -39.18 -34.78
C LEU A 160 5.63 -40.56 -34.74
N ARG A 161 4.80 -41.59 -34.52
CA ARG A 161 5.07 -42.93 -35.05
C ARG A 161 4.51 -42.98 -36.48
N ARG A 162 5.38 -43.32 -37.43
CA ARG A 162 5.11 -44.03 -38.72
C ARG A 162 6.49 -44.24 -39.36
N SER A 163 7.01 -45.46 -39.24
CA SER A 163 6.99 -46.53 -40.24
C SER A 163 8.12 -46.38 -41.24
#